data_AF-A0A2I1ENQ3-F1
#
_entry.id   AF-A0A2I1ENQ3-F1
#
_cell.length_a   1.000
_cell.length_b   1.000
_cell.length_c   1.000
_cell.angle_alpha   90.00
_cell.angle_beta   90.00
_cell.angle_gamma   90.00
#
_symmetry.space_group_name_H-M   'P 1'
#
loop_
_entity.id
_entity.type
_entity.pdbx_description
1 polymer ?
#
loop_
_entity_poly.entity_id
_entity_poly.type
_entity_poly.pdbx_seq_one_letter_code
_entity_poly.pdbx_strand_id
1 'polypeptide(L)'
;MMKKYTSFPSYILLITLIIFLTINTLEAKPEKPEKKKICRRQGHVEFFPDFNKDNLYGVITFSETSGNNKVVVDGIFSVLIGGIDGIKTEDGEPRYTAELYNKKGTKLYDLTNPVFHNAMELVSFNRQYANLSICDEKNSIIGNIVIIKKSGDEIARAEIYELF
;
A
#
# COMPACT_ATOMS: atom_id res chain seq x y z
N MET A 1 16.22 23.98 -83.03
CA MET A 1 16.63 23.77 -81.63
C MET A 1 15.44 23.25 -80.84
N MET A 2 15.32 21.93 -80.67
CA MET A 2 14.26 21.32 -79.86
C MET A 2 14.74 21.18 -78.42
N LYS A 3 14.11 21.92 -77.48
CA LYS A 3 14.27 21.70 -76.04
C LYS A 3 13.34 20.54 -75.64
N LYS A 4 13.91 19.36 -75.39
CA LYS A 4 13.20 18.24 -74.76
C LYS A 4 12.97 18.59 -73.28
N TYR A 5 11.73 18.88 -72.92
CA TYR A 5 11.31 18.92 -71.52
C TYR A 5 11.14 17.48 -71.03
N THR A 6 12.10 16.99 -70.25
CA THR A 6 11.96 15.78 -69.45
C THR A 6 10.99 16.08 -68.32
N SER A 7 9.71 15.77 -68.53
CA SER A 7 8.67 15.75 -67.50
C SER A 7 9.02 14.64 -66.50
N PHE A 8 9.68 15.01 -65.40
CA PHE A 8 9.84 14.11 -64.27
C PHE A 8 8.44 13.72 -63.76
N PRO A 9 8.13 12.44 -63.63
CA PRO A 9 6.80 11.99 -63.23
C PRO A 9 6.53 12.39 -61.77
N SER A 10 5.80 13.49 -61.58
CA SER A 10 5.35 13.99 -60.27
C SER A 10 4.57 12.94 -59.46
N TYR A 11 4.02 11.92 -60.12
CA TYR A 11 3.36 10.80 -59.47
C TYR A 11 4.31 9.91 -58.65
N ILE A 12 5.59 9.77 -59.02
CA ILE A 12 6.55 8.96 -58.27
C ILE A 12 6.85 9.62 -56.92
N LEU A 13 7.01 10.95 -56.92
CA LEU A 13 7.19 11.76 -55.70
C LEU A 13 5.97 11.71 -54.78
N LEU A 14 4.77 11.69 -55.35
CA LEU A 14 3.53 11.59 -54.57
C LEU A 14 3.40 10.21 -53.90
N ILE A 15 3.72 9.15 -54.63
CA ILE A 15 3.68 7.77 -54.13
C ILE A 15 4.70 7.56 -53.01
N THR A 16 5.93 8.06 -53.18
CA THR A 16 6.96 7.93 -52.14
C THR A 16 6.62 8.72 -50.88
N LEU A 17 6.01 9.91 -51.01
CA LEU A 17 5.56 10.71 -49.87
C LEU A 17 4.43 10.03 -49.09
N ILE A 18 3.45 9.42 -49.78
CA ILE A 18 2.35 8.70 -49.14
C ILE A 18 2.87 7.46 -48.40
N ILE A 19 3.78 6.69 -49.02
CA ILE A 19 4.40 5.53 -48.38
C ILE A 19 5.16 5.96 -47.12
N PHE A 20 5.96 7.03 -47.21
CA PHE A 20 6.72 7.54 -46.06
C PHE A 20 5.80 8.01 -44.92
N LEU A 21 4.69 8.68 -45.22
CA LEU A 21 3.71 9.10 -44.21
C LEU A 21 3.02 7.91 -43.54
N THR A 22 2.63 6.89 -44.32
CA THR A 22 1.97 5.68 -43.77
C THR A 22 2.89 4.86 -42.86
N ILE A 23 4.19 4.77 -43.18
CA ILE A 23 5.16 4.03 -42.36
C ILE A 23 5.40 4.75 -41.03
N ASN A 24 5.47 6.08 -41.01
CA ASN A 24 5.68 6.85 -39.77
C ASN A 24 4.46 6.91 -38.85
N THR A 25 3.24 6.67 -39.36
CA THR A 25 2.03 6.57 -38.51
C THR A 25 1.72 5.16 -38.02
N LEU A 26 2.41 4.14 -38.57
CA LEU A 26 2.24 2.73 -38.19
C LEU A 26 3.30 2.24 -37.21
N GLU A 27 4.03 3.13 -36.54
CA GLU A 27 4.64 2.82 -35.26
C GLU A 27 3.53 2.72 -34.20
N ALA A 28 2.76 1.64 -34.29
CA ALA A 28 2.06 1.12 -33.13
C ALA A 28 3.14 0.89 -32.08
N LYS A 29 3.27 1.83 -31.14
CA LYS A 29 4.02 1.66 -29.91
C LYS A 29 3.72 0.23 -29.45
N PRO A 30 4.73 -0.65 -29.31
CA PRO A 30 4.47 -1.90 -28.65
C PRO A 30 3.98 -1.50 -27.26
N GLU A 31 2.70 -1.74 -26.97
CA GLU A 31 2.20 -1.79 -25.61
C GLU A 31 3.15 -2.77 -24.93
N LYS A 32 4.09 -2.23 -24.14
CA LYS A 32 4.88 -3.05 -23.24
C LYS A 32 3.86 -3.93 -22.54
N PRO A 33 4.02 -5.25 -22.52
CA PRO A 33 3.11 -6.07 -21.74
C PRO A 33 3.17 -5.48 -20.33
N GLU A 34 2.08 -4.89 -19.88
CA GLU A 34 1.94 -4.43 -18.51
C GLU A 34 2.31 -5.65 -17.68
N LYS A 35 3.49 -5.61 -17.05
CA LYS A 35 3.90 -6.64 -16.11
C LYS A 35 2.80 -6.62 -15.06
N LYS A 36 1.86 -7.56 -15.16
CA LYS A 36 0.77 -7.72 -14.22
C LYS A 36 1.42 -7.75 -12.84
N LYS A 37 1.32 -6.65 -12.09
CA LYS A 37 2.01 -6.51 -10.80
C LYS A 37 1.50 -7.67 -9.96
N ILE A 38 2.38 -8.60 -9.61
CA ILE A 38 2.01 -9.72 -8.75
C ILE A 38 1.64 -9.07 -7.42
N CYS A 39 0.35 -9.02 -7.10
CA CYS A 39 -0.07 -8.45 -5.84
C CYS A 39 0.29 -9.41 -4.71
N ARG A 40 1.04 -8.89 -3.74
CA ARG A 40 1.36 -9.59 -2.51
C ARG A 40 0.28 -9.32 -1.50
N ARG A 41 -0.33 -10.38 -0.99
CA ARG A 41 -1.41 -10.32 0.00
C ARG A 41 -0.89 -10.09 1.43
N GLN A 42 0.24 -9.40 1.56
CA GLN A 42 0.90 -9.15 2.84
C GLN A 42 1.33 -7.69 2.93
N GLY A 43 0.97 -7.06 4.05
CA GLY A 43 1.38 -5.71 4.40
C GLY A 43 1.88 -5.69 5.84
N HIS A 44 2.65 -4.67 6.17
CA HIS A 44 3.13 -4.47 7.53
C HIS A 44 3.36 -3.00 7.82
N VAL A 45 3.40 -2.67 9.10
CA VAL A 45 3.79 -1.38 9.62
C VAL A 45 4.60 -1.59 10.88
N GLU A 46 5.65 -0.80 11.05
CA GLU A 46 6.59 -0.90 12.15
C GLU A 46 6.68 0.43 12.88
N PHE A 47 6.76 0.35 14.20
CA PHE A 47 6.92 1.48 15.09
C PHE A 47 8.24 1.30 15.84
N PHE A 48 9.16 2.24 15.64
CA PHE A 48 10.44 2.25 16.32
C PHE A 48 10.41 3.28 17.45
N PRO A 49 10.97 2.95 18.64
CA PRO A 49 11.01 3.84 19.79
C PRO A 49 11.53 5.25 19.48
N ASP A 50 12.56 5.35 18.63
CA ASP A 50 13.22 6.61 18.29
C ASP A 50 12.32 7.62 17.56
N PHE A 51 11.18 7.17 17.01
CA PHE A 51 10.27 8.00 16.21
C PHE A 51 8.90 8.20 16.88
N ASN A 52 8.76 7.92 18.17
CA ASN A 52 7.50 8.12 18.88
C ASN A 52 7.66 8.56 20.34
N LYS A 53 6.60 9.15 20.89
CA LYS A 53 6.66 9.88 22.18
C LYS A 53 6.84 8.98 23.41
N ASP A 54 6.46 7.71 23.32
CA ASP A 54 6.39 6.79 24.46
C ASP A 54 7.41 5.65 24.36
N ASN A 55 8.40 5.74 23.46
CA ASN A 55 9.40 4.68 23.19
C ASN A 55 8.75 3.32 22.90
N LEU A 56 7.63 3.35 22.18
CA LEU A 56 6.85 2.20 21.79
C LEU A 56 7.58 1.46 20.66
N TYR A 57 7.76 0.17 20.81
CA TYR A 57 8.15 -0.74 19.74
C TYR A 57 6.95 -1.58 19.36
N GLY A 58 6.70 -1.74 18.06
CA GLY A 58 5.70 -2.70 17.64
C GLY A 58 5.63 -2.91 16.15
N VAL A 59 5.01 -4.03 15.79
CA VAL A 59 4.77 -4.44 14.41
C VAL A 59 3.31 -4.81 14.29
N ILE A 60 2.66 -4.35 13.23
CA ILE A 60 1.35 -4.84 12.82
C ILE A 60 1.51 -5.50 11.45
N THR A 61 1.01 -6.72 11.33
CA THR A 61 1.00 -7.47 10.08
C THR A 61 -0.44 -7.58 9.55
N PHE A 62 -0.54 -7.55 8.23
CA PHE A 62 -1.79 -7.63 7.49
C PHE A 62 -1.66 -8.76 6.48
N SER A 63 -2.56 -9.74 6.52
CA SER A 63 -2.55 -10.88 5.59
C SER A 63 -3.92 -11.07 4.94
N GLU A 64 -4.02 -10.78 3.64
CA GLU A 64 -5.26 -10.92 2.89
C GLU A 64 -5.51 -12.39 2.50
N THR A 65 -6.65 -12.91 2.93
CA THR A 65 -7.07 -14.28 2.58
C THR A 65 -7.67 -14.34 1.17
N SER A 66 -7.50 -15.47 0.48
CA SER A 66 -7.88 -15.64 -0.93
C SER A 66 -9.38 -15.50 -1.26
N GLY A 67 -10.25 -15.27 -0.29
CA GLY A 67 -11.67 -15.57 -0.43
C GLY A 67 -12.68 -14.44 -0.25
N ASN A 68 -12.39 -13.30 0.40
CA ASN A 68 -13.47 -12.39 0.84
C ASN A 68 -13.08 -10.94 1.19
N ASN A 69 -11.97 -10.39 0.67
CA ASN A 69 -11.46 -9.06 1.11
C ASN A 69 -11.40 -8.96 2.65
N LYS A 70 -10.95 -10.06 3.27
CA LYS A 70 -10.73 -10.14 4.72
C LYS A 70 -9.25 -10.21 4.94
N VAL A 71 -8.76 -9.23 5.67
CA VAL A 71 -7.36 -9.12 6.08
C VAL A 71 -7.28 -9.59 7.53
N VAL A 72 -6.46 -10.60 7.77
CA VAL A 72 -6.04 -10.95 9.13
C VAL A 72 -5.09 -9.85 9.60
N VAL A 73 -5.41 -9.26 10.75
CA VAL A 73 -4.58 -8.25 11.39
C VAL A 73 -4.00 -8.87 12.65
N ASP A 74 -2.70 -8.72 12.84
CA ASP A 74 -2.01 -9.16 14.04
C ASP A 74 -1.00 -8.12 14.48
N GLY A 75 -0.89 -7.88 15.79
CA GLY A 75 -0.07 -6.84 16.37
C GLY A 75 0.78 -7.36 17.53
N ILE A 76 2.05 -6.97 17.54
CA ILE A 76 2.98 -7.22 18.64
C ILE A 76 3.53 -5.88 19.09
N PHE A 77 3.34 -5.53 20.36
CA PHE A 77 3.75 -4.24 20.92
C PHE A 77 4.41 -4.41 22.28
N SER A 78 5.35 -3.51 22.57
CA SER A 78 6.03 -3.40 23.86
C SER A 78 6.56 -1.98 24.03
N VAL A 79 6.77 -1.54 25.27
CA VAL A 79 7.53 -0.33 25.58
C VAL A 79 8.87 -0.69 26.20
N LEU A 80 9.87 0.16 25.97
CA LEU A 80 11.24 -0.08 26.45
C LEU A 80 11.31 -0.25 27.98
N ILE A 81 10.51 0.51 28.73
CA ILE A 81 10.42 0.44 30.19
C ILE A 81 9.05 -0.14 30.56
N GLY A 82 9.04 -1.31 31.19
CA GLY A 82 7.81 -2.01 31.60
C GLY A 82 7.28 -3.04 30.61
N GLY A 83 7.88 -3.17 29.42
CA GLY A 83 7.55 -4.23 28.46
C GLY A 83 6.07 -4.25 28.08
N ILE A 84 5.44 -5.42 28.20
CA ILE A 84 4.01 -5.60 27.93
C ILE A 84 3.13 -4.95 29.01
N ASP A 85 3.60 -4.87 30.27
CA ASP A 85 2.82 -4.21 31.32
C ASP A 85 2.69 -2.70 31.08
N GLY A 86 3.64 -2.10 30.37
CA GLY A 86 3.58 -0.70 29.97
C GLY A 86 2.56 -0.39 28.87
N ILE A 87 2.01 -1.40 28.18
CA ILE A 87 0.97 -1.23 27.15
C ILE A 87 -0.46 -1.50 27.65
N LYS A 88 -0.63 -1.90 28.91
CA LYS A 88 -1.93 -2.10 29.56
C LYS A 88 -2.11 -1.22 30.80
N THR A 89 -3.35 -1.05 31.21
CA THR A 89 -3.74 -0.40 32.47
C THR A 89 -3.66 -1.41 33.62
N GLU A 90 -3.82 -0.94 34.87
CA GLU A 90 -3.89 -1.83 36.05
C GLU A 90 -5.07 -2.81 35.95
N ASP A 91 -6.17 -2.39 35.32
CA ASP A 91 -7.36 -3.20 35.07
C ASP A 91 -7.19 -4.20 33.90
N GLY A 92 -6.02 -4.19 33.24
CA GLY A 92 -5.72 -5.09 32.13
C GLY A 92 -6.22 -4.61 30.76
N GLU A 93 -6.83 -3.43 30.67
CA GLU A 93 -7.29 -2.84 29.39
C GLU A 93 -6.13 -2.21 28.61
N PRO A 94 -6.19 -2.17 27.26
CA PRO A 94 -5.19 -1.50 26.44
C PRO A 94 -5.00 -0.03 26.82
N ARG A 95 -3.76 0.39 27.02
CA ARG A 95 -3.40 1.80 27.28
C ARG A 95 -3.44 2.66 26.02
N TYR A 96 -3.32 2.02 24.87
CA TYR A 96 -3.22 2.67 23.56
C TYR A 96 -4.35 2.22 22.65
N THR A 97 -4.68 3.05 21.67
CA THR A 97 -5.55 2.71 20.55
C THR A 97 -4.77 2.72 19.24
N ALA A 98 -5.18 1.90 18.28
CA ALA A 98 -4.58 1.84 16.95
C ALA A 98 -5.66 2.12 15.90
N GLU A 99 -5.40 3.07 15.01
CA GLU A 99 -6.39 3.53 14.04
C GLU A 99 -5.78 3.61 12.63
N LEU A 100 -6.53 3.15 11.64
CA LEU A 100 -6.14 3.20 10.23
C LEU A 100 -6.75 4.41 9.55
N TYR A 101 -5.92 5.16 8.82
CA TYR A 101 -6.31 6.36 8.08
C TYR A 101 -5.85 6.29 6.63
N ASN A 102 -6.65 6.83 5.72
CA ASN A 102 -6.17 7.08 4.36
C ASN A 102 -5.19 8.26 4.33
N LYS A 103 -4.51 8.46 3.19
CA LYS A 103 -3.59 9.60 2.96
C LYS A 103 -4.23 10.99 3.09
N LYS A 104 -5.57 11.07 3.09
CA LYS A 104 -6.34 12.31 3.24
C LYS A 104 -6.78 12.57 4.69
N GLY A 105 -6.40 11.71 5.63
CA GLY A 105 -6.74 11.86 7.05
C GLY A 105 -8.14 11.36 7.43
N THR A 106 -8.82 10.61 6.57
CA THR A 106 -10.10 9.96 6.91
C THR A 106 -9.84 8.64 7.65
N LYS A 107 -10.43 8.46 8.83
CA LYS A 107 -10.39 7.17 9.56
C LYS A 107 -11.12 6.11 8.74
N LEU A 108 -10.45 4.99 8.47
CA LEU A 108 -10.97 3.84 7.73
C LEU A 108 -11.39 2.72 8.66
N TYR A 109 -10.61 2.46 9.71
CA TYR A 109 -10.82 1.30 10.58
C TYR A 109 -10.22 1.52 11.98
N ASP A 110 -10.81 0.86 12.97
CA ASP A 110 -10.26 0.78 14.32
C ASP A 110 -9.51 -0.54 14.50
N LEU A 111 -8.19 -0.46 14.62
CA LEU A 111 -7.28 -1.59 14.76
C LEU A 111 -6.98 -1.92 16.23
N THR A 112 -7.55 -1.19 17.20
CA THR A 112 -7.17 -1.31 18.61
C THR A 112 -7.28 -2.74 19.12
N ASN A 113 -8.43 -3.37 18.89
CA ASN A 113 -8.67 -4.73 19.37
C ASN A 113 -7.71 -5.74 18.69
N PRO A 114 -7.63 -5.85 17.36
CA PRO A 114 -6.70 -6.80 16.72
C PRO A 114 -5.23 -6.59 17.07
N VAL A 115 -4.83 -5.37 17.39
CA VAL A 115 -3.44 -5.03 17.67
C VAL A 115 -3.07 -5.25 19.12
N PHE A 116 -3.82 -4.66 20.06
CA PHE A 116 -3.43 -4.64 21.47
C PHE A 116 -3.96 -5.83 22.26
N HIS A 117 -5.09 -6.42 21.85
CA HIS A 117 -5.56 -7.65 22.49
C HIS A 117 -4.53 -8.77 22.28
N ASN A 118 -4.08 -8.96 21.03
CA ASN A 118 -3.06 -9.96 20.70
C ASN A 118 -1.69 -9.63 21.31
N ALA A 119 -1.30 -8.35 21.35
CA ALA A 119 -0.03 -7.97 21.98
C ALA A 119 -0.01 -8.22 23.50
N MET A 120 -1.16 -8.13 24.17
CA MET A 120 -1.31 -8.40 25.60
C MET A 120 -1.48 -9.90 25.89
N GLU A 121 -2.20 -10.62 25.04
CA GLU A 121 -2.33 -12.07 25.09
C GLU A 121 -1.10 -12.73 24.45
N LEU A 122 -0.08 -13.01 25.28
CA LEU A 122 1.16 -13.72 24.89
C LEU A 122 0.96 -14.97 24.00
N VAL A 123 -0.25 -15.56 24.03
CA VAL A 123 -0.71 -16.58 23.10
C VAL A 123 -2.18 -16.31 22.74
N SER A 124 -2.44 -15.71 21.57
CA SER A 124 -3.81 -15.61 21.03
C SER A 124 -3.96 -16.45 19.75
N PHE A 125 -4.86 -17.43 19.79
CA PHE A 125 -5.19 -18.26 18.62
C PHE A 125 -6.33 -17.68 17.77
N ASN A 126 -6.94 -16.59 18.25
CA ASN A 126 -8.07 -15.95 17.59
C ASN A 126 -7.58 -15.01 16.51
N ARG A 127 -7.66 -15.47 15.25
CA ARG A 127 -7.42 -14.61 14.09
C ARG A 127 -8.44 -13.48 14.07
N GLN A 128 -7.96 -12.26 14.12
CA GLN A 128 -8.78 -11.07 14.03
C GLN A 128 -8.86 -10.63 12.57
N TYR A 129 -10.07 -10.55 12.04
CA TYR A 129 -10.32 -10.20 10.64
C TYR A 129 -10.86 -8.78 10.54
N ALA A 130 -10.30 -8.01 9.63
CA ALA A 130 -10.79 -6.69 9.26
C ALA A 130 -11.29 -6.69 7.81
N ASN A 131 -12.36 -5.93 7.54
CA ASN A 131 -12.90 -5.73 6.20
C ASN A 131 -12.05 -4.68 5.45
N LEU A 132 -10.88 -5.12 5.02
CA LEU A 132 -9.84 -4.34 4.36
C LEU A 132 -9.32 -5.14 3.16
N SER A 133 -8.64 -4.49 2.22
CA SER A 133 -7.98 -5.19 1.11
C SER A 133 -6.56 -4.69 0.91
N ILE A 134 -5.67 -5.59 0.49
CA ILE A 134 -4.29 -5.26 0.11
C ILE A 134 -4.20 -5.21 -1.42
N CYS A 135 -4.87 -6.14 -2.09
CA CYS A 135 -4.80 -6.31 -3.54
C CYS A 135 -5.87 -5.62 -4.37
N ASP A 136 -6.89 -5.02 -3.75
CA ASP A 136 -7.83 -4.14 -4.47
C ASP A 136 -7.15 -2.80 -4.78
N GLU A 137 -6.83 -2.55 -6.05
CA GLU A 137 -6.15 -1.33 -6.51
C GLU A 137 -6.84 -0.03 -6.09
N LYS A 138 -8.18 -0.05 -5.89
CA LYS A 138 -8.95 1.14 -5.51
C LYS A 138 -8.99 1.36 -4.00
N ASN A 139 -8.97 0.27 -3.24
CA ASN A 139 -9.21 0.27 -1.79
C ASN A 139 -8.04 -0.33 -0.99
N SER A 140 -6.86 -0.45 -1.60
CA SER A 140 -5.69 -1.03 -0.97
C SER A 140 -5.33 -0.25 0.30
N ILE A 141 -5.01 -0.99 1.36
CA ILE A 141 -4.45 -0.42 2.59
C ILE A 141 -2.96 -0.11 2.46
N ILE A 142 -2.30 -0.54 1.39
CA ILE A 142 -0.89 -0.21 1.16
C ILE A 142 -0.76 1.30 0.95
N GLY A 143 0.16 1.89 1.70
CA GLY A 143 0.38 3.33 1.76
C GLY A 143 -0.59 4.10 2.65
N ASN A 144 -1.56 3.44 3.28
CA ASN A 144 -2.37 4.07 4.32
C ASN A 144 -1.57 4.15 5.63
N ILE A 145 -2.03 5.02 6.52
CA ILE A 145 -1.31 5.39 7.73
C ILE A 145 -1.97 4.73 8.94
N VAL A 146 -1.18 4.07 9.76
CA VAL A 146 -1.60 3.67 11.11
C VAL A 146 -1.12 4.68 12.12
N ILE A 147 -2.03 5.11 13.00
CA ILE A 147 -1.75 6.03 14.10
C ILE A 147 -1.99 5.30 15.41
N ILE A 148 -1.00 5.32 16.29
CA ILE A 148 -1.14 4.89 17.68
C ILE A 148 -1.44 6.10 18.55
N LYS A 149 -2.49 6.00 19.36
CA LYS A 149 -2.91 7.09 20.26
C LYS A 149 -2.95 6.64 21.71
N LYS A 150 -2.81 7.59 22.62
CA LYS A 150 -2.99 7.44 24.06
C LYS A 150 -3.81 8.60 24.57
N SER A 151 -4.95 8.32 25.19
CA SER A 151 -5.88 9.36 25.67
C SER A 151 -6.27 10.39 24.60
N GLY A 152 -6.31 9.98 23.33
CA GLY A 152 -6.62 10.83 22.17
C GLY A 152 -5.41 11.47 21.48
N ASP A 153 -4.26 11.54 22.15
CA ASP A 153 -3.05 12.13 21.59
C ASP A 153 -2.33 11.16 20.66
N GLU A 154 -1.86 11.65 19.51
CA GLU A 154 -0.99 10.91 18.60
C GLU A 154 0.37 10.67 19.24
N ILE A 155 0.71 9.39 19.44
CA ILE A 155 1.96 8.92 20.01
C ILE A 155 2.93 8.52 18.90
N ALA A 156 2.42 7.75 17.93
CA ALA A 156 3.22 7.22 16.83
C ALA A 156 2.40 7.19 15.54
N ARG A 157 3.11 7.26 14.40
CA ARG A 157 2.53 7.24 13.07
C ARG A 157 3.47 6.50 12.12
N ALA A 158 2.92 5.58 11.33
CA ALA A 158 3.70 4.90 10.30
C ALA A 158 2.82 4.46 9.12
N GLU A 159 3.44 4.34 7.95
CA GLU A 159 2.79 3.93 6.70
C GLU A 159 2.84 2.41 6.53
N ILE A 160 1.76 1.81 6.01
CA ILE A 160 1.72 0.38 5.69
C ILE A 160 2.45 0.15 4.37
N TYR A 161 3.36 -0.83 4.35
CA TYR A 161 4.12 -1.20 3.16
C TYR A 161 4.09 -2.72 2.88
N GLU A 162 4.30 -3.09 1.61
CA GLU A 162 4.33 -4.50 1.17
C GLU A 162 5.65 -5.16 1.60
N LEU A 163 5.61 -6.43 2.03
CA LEU A 163 6.83 -7.22 2.26
C LEU A 163 7.43 -7.71 0.93
N PHE A 164 8.76 -7.70 0.86
CA PHE A 164 9.52 -8.06 -0.34
C PHE A 164 9.54 -9.57 -0.66
#